data_AF-V6J3Y2-F1
#
_entry.id   AF-V6J3Y2-F1
#
_cell.length_a   1.000
_cell.length_b   1.000
_cell.length_c   1.000
_cell.angle_alpha   90.00
_cell.angle_beta   90.00
_cell.angle_gamma   90.00
#
_symmetry.space_group_name_H-M   'P 1'
#
loop_
_entity.id
_entity.type
_entity.pdbx_description
1 polymer ?
#
loop_
_entity_poly.entity_id
_entity_poly.type
_entity_poly.pdbx_seq_one_letter_code
_entity_poly.pdbx_strand_id
1 'polypeptide(L)'
;MLPNKETAENELEIAGQLNPGPWTEHSINVGLAAKYIAEKCPNMDADKAYILGVLHDIGRRVGIVNAPKHVYEGYVYTMEKGWDEAAKICMTHSYPIKEKDFAEEVQGEEKIIKDYIVNCTYDDYDRLLQLCDSLALANGLCMLEKRFIDVARRYGVGPTSVPRWNAIFEIKEFFEKQMGCSIYDVLPKIKDTTFMDIPVWNPPIK
;
A
#
# COMPACT_ATOMS: atom_id res chain seq x y z
N MET A 1 -3.13 -13.63 12.55
CA MET A 1 -4.32 -14.19 11.86
C MET A 1 -4.76 -13.24 10.75
N LEU A 2 -5.55 -13.73 9.79
CA LEU A 2 -6.02 -12.99 8.61
C LEU A 2 -7.46 -13.45 8.25
N PRO A 3 -8.35 -12.59 7.73
CA PRO A 3 -9.65 -13.03 7.25
C PRO A 3 -9.50 -13.85 5.97
N ASN A 4 -10.59 -14.47 5.52
CA ASN A 4 -10.67 -15.02 4.18
C ASN A 4 -10.91 -13.91 3.14
N LYS A 5 -10.79 -14.27 1.85
CA LYS A 5 -10.94 -13.34 0.73
C LYS A 5 -12.31 -12.63 0.71
N GLU A 6 -13.39 -13.38 0.85
CA GLU A 6 -14.76 -12.84 0.80
C GLU A 6 -14.99 -11.82 1.92
N THR A 7 -14.55 -12.11 3.14
CA THR A 7 -14.61 -11.17 4.27
C THR A 7 -13.81 -9.91 4.00
N ALA A 8 -12.60 -10.01 3.42
CA ALA A 8 -11.78 -8.85 3.12
C ALA A 8 -12.42 -7.94 2.06
N GLU A 9 -12.99 -8.51 1.01
CA GLU A 9 -13.70 -7.78 -0.05
C GLU A 9 -14.96 -7.11 0.48
N ASN A 10 -15.76 -7.81 1.28
CA ASN A 10 -16.96 -7.26 1.93
C ASN A 10 -16.61 -6.09 2.87
N GLU A 11 -15.52 -6.19 3.63
CA GLU A 11 -15.07 -5.12 4.52
C GLU A 11 -14.59 -3.89 3.76
N LEU A 12 -13.91 -4.08 2.62
CA LEU A 12 -13.53 -2.98 1.75
C LEU A 12 -14.77 -2.31 1.12
N GLU A 13 -15.77 -3.09 0.71
CA GLU A 13 -17.03 -2.56 0.18
C GLU A 13 -17.75 -1.69 1.23
N ILE A 14 -17.89 -2.20 2.46
CA ILE A 14 -18.48 -1.43 3.58
C ILE A 14 -17.68 -0.14 3.82
N ALA A 15 -16.35 -0.22 3.86
CA ALA A 15 -15.51 0.95 4.07
C ALA A 15 -15.65 1.98 2.93
N GLY A 16 -15.83 1.52 1.68
CA GLY A 16 -16.13 2.35 0.53
C GLY A 16 -17.48 3.07 0.62
N GLN A 17 -18.50 2.43 1.21
CA GLN A 17 -19.79 3.08 1.48
C GLN A 17 -19.67 4.16 2.56
N LEU A 18 -18.83 3.93 3.59
CA LEU A 18 -18.58 4.89 4.68
C LEU A 18 -17.76 6.09 4.22
N ASN A 19 -16.80 5.87 3.32
CA ASN A 19 -15.95 6.91 2.75
C ASN A 19 -15.79 6.71 1.24
N PRO A 20 -16.75 7.17 0.42
CA PRO A 20 -16.69 7.02 -1.03
C PRO A 20 -15.48 7.73 -1.63
N GLY A 21 -14.73 7.04 -2.48
CA GLY A 21 -13.60 7.62 -3.18
C GLY A 21 -12.82 6.61 -4.00
N PRO A 22 -11.81 7.07 -4.76
CA PRO A 22 -11.01 6.21 -5.64
C PRO A 22 -10.08 5.25 -4.88
N TRP A 23 -10.01 5.35 -3.55
CA TRP A 23 -9.08 4.57 -2.74
C TRP A 23 -9.46 3.09 -2.65
N THR A 24 -10.74 2.73 -2.75
CA THR A 24 -11.17 1.33 -2.73
C THR A 24 -10.68 0.57 -3.97
N GLU A 25 -10.84 1.17 -5.15
CA GLU A 25 -10.30 0.61 -6.40
C GLU A 25 -8.77 0.54 -6.37
N HIS A 26 -8.11 1.54 -5.77
CA HIS A 26 -6.68 1.47 -5.51
C HIS A 26 -6.32 0.26 -4.63
N SER A 27 -7.02 0.02 -3.51
CA SER A 27 -6.78 -1.15 -2.65
C SER A 27 -7.00 -2.48 -3.37
N ILE A 28 -8.03 -2.58 -4.22
CA ILE A 28 -8.25 -3.76 -5.08
C ILE A 28 -7.05 -3.97 -6.01
N ASN A 29 -6.59 -2.90 -6.68
CA ASN A 29 -5.43 -2.97 -7.57
C ASN A 29 -4.14 -3.35 -6.82
N VAL A 30 -3.93 -2.86 -5.59
CA VAL A 30 -2.82 -3.29 -4.72
C VAL A 30 -2.90 -4.79 -4.44
N GLY A 31 -4.08 -5.29 -4.04
CA GLY A 31 -4.31 -6.73 -3.83
C GLY A 31 -4.01 -7.56 -5.07
N LEU A 32 -4.47 -7.12 -6.24
CA LEU A 32 -4.22 -7.81 -7.51
C LEU A 32 -2.73 -7.83 -7.87
N ALA A 33 -2.03 -6.70 -7.75
CA ALA A 33 -0.58 -6.64 -7.99
C ALA A 33 0.18 -7.58 -7.06
N ALA A 34 -0.16 -7.57 -5.77
CA ALA A 34 0.44 -8.43 -4.76
C ALA A 34 0.22 -9.90 -5.10
N LYS A 35 -1.00 -10.26 -5.52
CA LYS A 35 -1.33 -11.62 -5.99
C LYS A 35 -0.45 -12.05 -7.15
N TYR A 36 -0.40 -11.27 -8.24
CA TYR A 36 0.33 -11.66 -9.46
C TYR A 36 1.84 -11.80 -9.24
N ILE A 37 2.42 -10.96 -8.38
CA ILE A 37 3.82 -11.06 -8.00
C ILE A 37 4.05 -12.30 -7.12
N ALA A 38 3.20 -12.50 -6.10
CA ALA A 38 3.30 -13.65 -5.20
C ALA A 38 3.15 -15.00 -5.92
N GLU A 39 2.31 -15.09 -6.96
CA GLU A 39 2.17 -16.30 -7.81
C GLU A 39 3.47 -16.72 -8.50
N LYS A 40 4.43 -15.81 -8.63
CA LYS A 40 5.76 -16.07 -9.20
C LYS A 40 6.85 -16.27 -8.16
N CYS A 41 6.53 -16.11 -6.87
CA CYS A 41 7.47 -16.24 -5.76
C CYS A 41 7.25 -17.57 -5.03
N PRO A 42 8.21 -18.53 -5.05
CA PRO A 42 8.01 -19.88 -4.52
C PRO A 42 7.59 -19.97 -3.05
N ASN A 43 7.90 -18.96 -2.24
CA ASN A 43 7.68 -18.95 -0.79
C ASN A 43 6.55 -18.01 -0.34
N MET A 44 5.68 -17.59 -1.26
CA MET A 44 4.57 -16.69 -0.96
C MET A 44 3.22 -17.33 -1.27
N ASP A 45 2.24 -16.97 -0.45
CA ASP A 45 0.83 -17.31 -0.65
C ASP A 45 0.16 -16.13 -1.35
N ALA A 46 -0.33 -16.37 -2.57
CA ALA A 46 -0.91 -15.36 -3.43
C ALA A 46 -2.27 -14.85 -2.93
N ASP A 47 -3.07 -15.70 -2.30
CA ASP A 47 -4.36 -15.30 -1.73
C ASP A 47 -4.16 -14.48 -0.46
N LYS A 48 -3.18 -14.86 0.36
CA LYS A 48 -2.72 -14.03 1.50
C LYS A 48 -2.23 -12.66 1.03
N ALA A 49 -1.38 -12.61 0.00
CA ALA A 49 -0.87 -11.35 -0.56
C ALA A 49 -2.02 -10.46 -1.06
N TYR A 50 -3.01 -11.05 -1.75
CA TYR A 50 -4.22 -10.36 -2.18
C TYR A 50 -4.98 -9.73 -1.00
N ILE A 51 -5.28 -10.54 0.03
CA ILE A 51 -6.07 -10.10 1.19
C ILE A 51 -5.38 -8.96 1.94
N LEU A 52 -4.06 -9.07 2.15
CA LEU A 52 -3.26 -8.01 2.78
C LEU A 52 -3.30 -6.72 1.95
N GLY A 53 -3.22 -6.82 0.62
CA GLY A 53 -3.30 -5.66 -0.27
C GLY A 53 -4.67 -5.00 -0.28
N VAL A 54 -5.75 -5.79 -0.27
CA VAL A 54 -7.14 -5.28 -0.18
C VAL A 54 -7.35 -4.49 1.12
N LEU A 55 -6.74 -4.92 2.23
CA LEU A 55 -6.95 -4.34 3.55
C LEU A 55 -5.94 -3.26 3.96
N HIS A 56 -4.85 -3.05 3.22
CA HIS A 56 -3.74 -2.19 3.66
C HIS A 56 -4.18 -0.77 4.06
N ASP A 57 -5.16 -0.23 3.32
CA ASP A 57 -5.68 1.14 3.44
C ASP A 57 -7.03 1.21 4.19
N ILE A 58 -7.47 0.11 4.84
CA ILE A 58 -8.83 -0.03 5.41
C ILE A 58 -9.17 1.05 6.45
N GLY A 59 -8.17 1.66 7.08
CA GLY A 59 -8.35 2.79 8.00
C GLY A 59 -8.95 4.03 7.34
N ARG A 60 -8.93 4.14 5.99
CA ARG A 60 -9.68 5.18 5.25
C ARG A 60 -11.19 5.08 5.47
N ARG A 61 -11.70 4.00 6.06
CA ARG A 61 -13.11 3.88 6.51
C ARG A 61 -13.60 5.04 7.38
N VAL A 62 -12.70 5.75 8.08
CA VAL A 62 -13.07 6.86 8.98
C VAL A 62 -13.27 8.21 8.26
N GLY A 63 -13.05 8.25 6.95
CA GLY A 63 -13.20 9.44 6.12
C GLY A 63 -11.90 9.93 5.48
N ILE A 64 -11.95 11.12 4.89
CA ILE A 64 -10.78 11.80 4.31
C ILE A 64 -9.91 12.32 5.45
N VAL A 65 -8.81 11.61 5.72
CA VAL A 65 -7.85 11.91 6.79
C VAL A 65 -6.41 11.91 6.25
N ASN A 66 -5.47 12.41 7.05
CA ASN A 66 -4.06 12.43 6.69
C ASN A 66 -3.43 11.02 6.71
N ALA A 67 -2.15 10.93 6.31
CA ALA A 67 -1.46 9.65 6.22
C ALA A 67 -1.35 8.91 7.58
N PRO A 68 -0.86 9.53 8.66
CA PRO A 68 -0.77 8.85 9.95
C PRO A 68 -2.13 8.37 10.49
N LYS A 69 -3.20 9.14 10.28
CA LYS A 69 -4.53 8.78 10.81
C LYS A 69 -5.09 7.51 10.17
N HIS A 70 -5.06 7.37 8.84
CA HIS A 70 -5.60 6.14 8.23
C HIS A 70 -4.74 4.91 8.54
N VAL A 71 -3.42 5.08 8.66
CA VAL A 71 -2.51 4.00 9.12
C VAL A 71 -2.94 3.50 10.49
N TYR A 72 -3.08 4.41 11.46
CA TYR A 72 -3.41 4.06 12.84
C TYR A 72 -4.83 3.48 12.97
N GLU A 73 -5.81 4.09 12.30
CA GLU A 73 -7.21 3.59 12.31
C GLU A 73 -7.34 2.22 11.63
N GLY A 74 -6.53 1.96 10.60
CA GLY A 74 -6.47 0.64 9.95
C GLY A 74 -5.92 -0.42 10.90
N TYR A 75 -4.84 -0.09 11.62
CA TYR A 75 -4.29 -0.93 12.66
C TYR A 75 -5.30 -1.21 13.79
N VAL A 76 -5.94 -0.18 14.36
CA VAL A 76 -6.94 -0.37 15.42
C VAL A 76 -8.07 -1.28 14.95
N TYR A 77 -8.63 -1.00 13.77
CA TYR A 77 -9.74 -1.77 13.23
C TYR A 77 -9.40 -3.25 13.01
N THR A 78 -8.25 -3.53 12.41
CA THR A 78 -7.82 -4.90 12.13
C THR A 78 -7.41 -5.65 13.40
N MET A 79 -6.85 -4.97 14.40
CA MET A 79 -6.61 -5.54 15.73
C MET A 79 -7.91 -5.91 16.46
N GLU A 80 -8.93 -5.05 16.42
CA GLU A 80 -10.26 -5.35 17.00
C GLU A 80 -10.91 -6.60 16.39
N LYS A 81 -10.61 -6.88 15.12
CA LYS A 81 -11.05 -8.09 14.41
C LYS A 81 -10.18 -9.32 14.66
N GLY A 82 -9.04 -9.16 15.34
CA GLY A 82 -8.04 -10.22 15.53
C GLY A 82 -7.25 -10.56 14.27
N TRP A 83 -7.07 -9.61 13.34
CA TRP A 83 -6.36 -9.79 12.07
C TRP A 83 -4.95 -9.21 12.12
N ASP A 84 -4.09 -9.78 12.99
CA ASP A 84 -2.76 -9.25 13.32
C ASP A 84 -1.87 -9.00 12.08
N GLU A 85 -2.02 -9.82 11.03
CA GLU A 85 -1.20 -9.69 9.82
C GLU A 85 -1.63 -8.49 8.97
N ALA A 86 -2.95 -8.26 8.86
CA ALA A 86 -3.47 -7.04 8.23
C ALA A 86 -3.11 -5.79 9.06
N ALA A 87 -3.18 -5.91 10.40
CA ALA A 87 -2.81 -4.83 11.30
C ALA A 87 -1.34 -4.40 11.13
N LYS A 88 -0.44 -5.37 10.98
CA LYS A 88 0.96 -5.10 10.67
C LYS A 88 1.09 -4.34 9.35
N ILE A 89 0.45 -4.81 8.28
CA ILE A 89 0.52 -4.15 6.97
C ILE A 89 -0.07 -2.73 6.99
N CYS A 90 -1.16 -2.49 7.72
CA CYS A 90 -1.66 -1.14 7.92
C CYS A 90 -0.58 -0.22 8.51
N MET A 91 0.18 -0.70 9.49
CA MET A 91 1.29 0.06 10.10
C MET A 91 2.49 0.24 9.17
N THR A 92 2.81 -0.72 8.30
CA THR A 92 4.11 -0.78 7.61
C THR A 92 4.10 -0.36 6.14
N HIS A 93 2.95 -0.42 5.44
CA HIS A 93 2.90 -0.23 3.98
C HIS A 93 3.40 1.15 3.51
N SER A 94 3.22 2.19 4.33
CA SER A 94 3.59 3.57 4.01
C SER A 94 5.02 3.95 4.45
N TYR A 95 5.80 3.03 5.03
CA TYR A 95 7.09 3.33 5.68
C TYR A 95 8.24 2.43 5.21
N PRO A 96 8.61 2.47 3.91
CA PRO A 96 9.62 1.56 3.33
C PRO A 96 11.04 1.81 3.83
N ILE A 97 11.37 2.98 4.37
CA ILE A 97 12.71 3.32 4.91
C ILE A 97 12.73 3.38 6.45
N LYS A 98 11.70 2.84 7.10
CA LYS A 98 11.57 2.69 8.57
C LYS A 98 11.78 4.00 9.33
N GLU A 99 12.71 4.04 10.28
CA GLU A 99 13.01 5.21 11.11
C GLU A 99 13.30 6.48 10.29
N LYS A 100 13.83 6.32 9.08
CA LYS A 100 14.19 7.42 8.18
C LYS A 100 12.97 8.07 7.50
N ASP A 101 11.79 7.46 7.58
CA ASP A 101 10.56 8.07 7.09
C ASP A 101 10.10 9.23 8.00
N PHE A 102 10.58 9.27 9.26
CA PHE A 102 10.23 10.29 10.24
C PHE A 102 11.34 11.35 10.33
N ALA A 103 11.43 12.19 9.30
CA ALA A 103 12.47 13.22 9.17
C ALA A 103 12.37 14.35 10.22
N GLU A 104 11.19 14.56 10.79
CA GLU A 104 10.89 15.59 11.79
C GLU A 104 10.46 14.94 13.12
N GLU A 105 10.35 15.76 14.17
CA GLU A 105 9.78 15.31 15.44
C GLU A 105 8.27 15.07 15.28
N VAL A 106 7.82 13.87 15.66
CA VAL A 106 6.44 13.42 15.47
C VAL A 106 5.67 13.36 16.79
N GLN A 107 4.36 13.55 16.72
CA GLN A 107 3.46 13.56 17.88
C GLN A 107 2.18 12.77 17.60
N GLY A 108 1.38 12.52 18.65
CA GLY A 108 0.10 11.82 18.54
C GLY A 108 0.24 10.43 17.92
N GLU A 109 -0.62 10.11 16.96
CA GLU A 109 -0.66 8.83 16.26
C GLU A 109 0.64 8.52 15.51
N GLU A 110 1.27 9.53 14.90
CA GLU A 110 2.52 9.34 14.16
C GLU A 110 3.68 8.90 15.06
N LYS A 111 3.68 9.34 16.33
CA LYS A 111 4.63 8.84 17.34
C LYS A 111 4.41 7.36 17.63
N ILE A 112 3.15 6.93 17.79
CA ILE A 112 2.79 5.51 18.00
C ILE A 112 3.25 4.67 16.81
N ILE A 113 3.04 5.18 15.59
CA ILE A 113 3.48 4.51 14.36
C ILE A 113 5.01 4.41 14.32
N LYS A 114 5.73 5.51 14.60
CA LYS A 114 7.20 5.49 14.66
C LYS A 114 7.71 4.45 15.65
N ASP A 115 7.18 4.43 16.87
CA ASP A 115 7.58 3.49 17.91
C ASP A 115 7.31 2.03 17.47
N TYR A 116 6.19 1.77 16.80
CA TYR A 116 5.91 0.45 16.22
C TYR A 116 6.93 0.08 15.13
N ILE A 117 7.16 0.98 14.17
CA ILE A 117 8.00 0.74 12.99
C ILE A 117 9.46 0.49 13.35
N VAL A 118 10.01 1.24 14.31
CA VAL A 118 11.40 1.07 14.78
C VAL A 118 11.61 -0.32 15.39
N ASN A 119 10.59 -0.88 16.04
CA ASN A 119 10.65 -2.18 16.68
C ASN A 119 10.14 -3.33 15.79
N CYS A 120 9.65 -3.02 14.58
CA CYS A 120 9.06 -3.99 13.67
C CYS A 120 10.11 -4.57 12.69
N THR A 121 10.10 -5.89 12.58
CA THR A 121 10.84 -6.62 11.54
C THR A 121 9.94 -6.81 10.32
N TYR A 122 10.34 -6.23 9.20
CA TYR A 122 9.64 -6.38 7.93
C TYR A 122 9.96 -7.74 7.31
N ASP A 123 8.91 -8.46 6.94
CA ASP A 123 8.97 -9.68 6.14
C ASP A 123 8.67 -9.36 4.66
N ASP A 124 8.59 -10.40 3.84
CA ASP A 124 8.40 -10.24 2.40
C ASP A 124 7.00 -9.74 2.04
N TYR A 125 5.98 -9.92 2.89
CA TYR A 125 4.68 -9.30 2.66
C TYR A 125 4.74 -7.79 2.91
N ASP A 126 5.41 -7.32 3.98
CA ASP A 126 5.60 -5.87 4.19
C ASP A 126 6.25 -5.22 2.96
N ARG A 127 7.33 -5.82 2.45
CA ARG A 127 8.03 -5.35 1.26
C ARG A 127 7.12 -5.40 0.02
N LEU A 128 6.42 -6.51 -0.18
CA LEU A 128 5.54 -6.68 -1.34
C LEU A 128 4.45 -5.61 -1.36
N LEU A 129 3.81 -5.34 -0.22
CA LEU A 129 2.73 -4.35 -0.16
C LEU A 129 3.23 -2.91 -0.29
N GLN A 130 4.43 -2.58 0.20
CA GLN A 130 5.09 -1.30 -0.07
C GLN A 130 5.32 -1.08 -1.58
N LEU A 131 5.77 -2.12 -2.28
CA LEU A 131 5.95 -2.09 -3.73
C LEU A 131 4.60 -1.98 -4.45
N CYS A 132 3.60 -2.77 -4.07
CA CYS A 132 2.32 -2.82 -4.75
C CYS A 132 1.49 -1.52 -4.60
N ASP A 133 1.53 -0.86 -3.44
CA ASP A 133 0.97 0.50 -3.26
C ASP A 133 1.58 1.49 -4.26
N SER A 134 2.90 1.35 -4.50
CA SER A 134 3.64 2.15 -5.49
C SER A 134 3.39 1.77 -6.95
N LEU A 135 2.65 0.69 -7.22
CA LEU A 135 2.29 0.23 -8.57
C LEU A 135 0.81 0.47 -8.90
N ALA A 136 -0.03 0.73 -7.90
CA ALA A 136 -1.47 0.77 -8.05
C ALA A 136 -2.02 2.20 -8.09
N LEU A 137 -2.78 2.51 -9.13
CA LEU A 137 -3.69 3.65 -9.20
C LEU A 137 -5.13 3.13 -9.01
N ALA A 138 -6.10 4.03 -8.90
CA ALA A 138 -7.52 3.64 -8.86
C ALA A 138 -8.01 3.05 -10.19
N ASN A 139 -7.42 3.46 -11.31
CA ASN A 139 -7.80 3.04 -12.66
C ASN A 139 -6.99 1.86 -13.20
N GLY A 140 -6.08 1.29 -12.41
CA GLY A 140 -5.28 0.12 -12.78
C GLY A 140 -3.86 0.17 -12.25
N LEU A 141 -3.00 -0.70 -12.79
CA LEU A 141 -1.59 -0.81 -12.42
C LEU A 141 -0.71 0.02 -13.35
N CYS A 142 0.33 0.65 -12.84
CA CYS A 142 1.25 1.48 -13.61
C CYS A 142 2.71 1.25 -13.22
N MET A 143 3.64 1.77 -14.02
CA MET A 143 5.06 1.80 -13.64
C MET A 143 5.31 2.74 -12.43
N LEU A 144 6.34 2.43 -11.65
CA LEU A 144 6.69 3.16 -10.43
C LEU A 144 6.82 4.67 -10.66
N GLU A 145 7.49 5.08 -11.74
CA GLU A 145 7.75 6.48 -12.06
C GLU A 145 6.45 7.27 -12.30
N LYS A 146 5.44 6.65 -12.93
CA LYS A 146 4.12 7.26 -13.13
C LYS A 146 3.45 7.51 -11.78
N ARG A 147 3.47 6.52 -10.88
CA ARG A 147 2.91 6.65 -9.54
C ARG A 147 3.66 7.69 -8.70
N PHE A 148 4.99 7.71 -8.74
CA PHE A 148 5.81 8.66 -7.99
C PHE A 148 5.55 10.11 -8.40
N ILE A 149 5.44 10.38 -9.70
CA ILE A 149 5.08 11.71 -10.20
C ILE A 149 3.64 12.07 -9.84
N ASP A 150 2.69 11.14 -9.90
CA ASP A 150 1.31 11.38 -9.45
C ASP A 150 1.24 11.78 -7.97
N VAL A 151 1.95 11.06 -7.09
CA VAL A 151 2.06 11.40 -5.65
C VAL A 151 2.73 12.76 -5.46
N ALA A 152 3.85 13.00 -6.13
CA ALA A 152 4.61 14.25 -6.01
C ALA A 152 3.79 15.47 -6.44
N ARG A 153 2.93 15.34 -7.44
CA ARG A 153 2.02 16.43 -7.87
C ARG A 153 0.93 16.73 -6.85
N ARG A 154 0.53 15.76 -6.04
CA ARG A 154 -0.50 15.93 -5.00
C ARG A 154 0.04 16.44 -3.68
N TYR A 155 1.23 15.98 -3.29
CA TYR A 155 1.75 16.19 -1.93
C TYR A 155 3.14 16.87 -1.89
N GLY A 156 3.76 17.11 -3.04
CA GLY A 156 5.12 17.64 -3.12
C GLY A 156 6.20 16.57 -2.98
N VAL A 157 7.45 17.03 -2.95
CA VAL A 157 8.66 16.23 -2.77
C VAL A 157 9.40 16.78 -1.56
N GLY A 158 9.89 15.90 -0.70
CA GLY A 158 10.61 16.26 0.54
C GLY A 158 11.91 15.48 0.70
N PRO A 159 12.59 15.66 1.85
CA PRO A 159 13.89 15.03 2.11
C PRO A 159 13.89 13.50 2.02
N THR A 160 12.75 12.86 2.27
CA THR A 160 12.60 11.40 2.25
C THR A 160 12.18 10.84 0.88
N SER A 161 11.79 11.68 -0.09
CA SER A 161 11.21 11.20 -1.35
C SER A 161 12.15 10.32 -2.17
N VAL A 162 13.38 10.79 -2.44
CA VAL A 162 14.37 10.00 -3.20
C VAL A 162 14.79 8.74 -2.43
N PRO A 163 15.10 8.79 -1.10
CA PRO A 163 15.33 7.59 -0.31
C PRO A 163 14.19 6.55 -0.39
N ARG A 164 12.92 6.99 -0.34
CA ARG A 164 11.76 6.11 -0.47
C ARG A 164 11.71 5.47 -1.86
N TRP A 165 11.90 6.24 -2.92
CA TRP A 165 11.91 5.69 -4.28
C TRP A 165 12.99 4.62 -4.47
N ASN A 166 14.21 4.90 -3.97
CA ASN A 166 15.30 3.93 -4.03
C ASN A 166 14.95 2.64 -3.27
N ALA A 167 14.37 2.73 -2.07
CA ALA A 167 13.93 1.56 -1.33
C ALA A 167 12.85 0.75 -2.07
N ILE A 168 11.91 1.41 -2.75
CA ILE A 168 10.92 0.71 -3.58
C ILE A 168 11.56 0.03 -4.79
N PHE A 169 12.56 0.65 -5.43
CA PHE A 169 13.32 0.00 -6.51
C PHE A 169 14.13 -1.20 -6.01
N GLU A 170 14.76 -1.11 -4.84
CA GLU A 170 15.46 -2.24 -4.21
C GLU A 170 14.50 -3.41 -3.93
N ILE A 171 13.29 -3.11 -3.43
CA ILE A 171 12.25 -4.11 -3.23
C ILE A 171 11.80 -4.72 -4.58
N LYS A 172 11.62 -3.89 -5.61
CA LYS A 172 11.29 -4.37 -6.96
C LYS A 172 12.35 -5.35 -7.46
N GLU A 173 13.63 -4.98 -7.38
CA GLU A 173 14.75 -5.84 -7.82
C GLU A 173 14.82 -7.14 -7.03
N PHE A 174 14.55 -7.09 -5.71
CA PHE A 174 14.45 -8.29 -4.87
C PHE A 174 13.39 -9.27 -5.40
N PHE A 175 12.18 -8.79 -5.70
CA PHE A 175 11.12 -9.65 -6.24
C PHE A 175 11.44 -10.12 -7.66
N GLU A 176 11.92 -9.26 -8.56
CA GLU A 176 12.29 -9.67 -9.92
C GLU A 176 13.36 -10.78 -9.93
N LYS A 177 14.31 -10.72 -8.99
CA LYS A 177 15.30 -11.79 -8.81
C LYS A 177 14.64 -13.11 -8.38
N GLN A 178 13.65 -13.08 -7.50
CA GLN A 178 12.92 -14.30 -7.10
C GLN A 178 12.04 -14.84 -8.23
N MET A 179 11.42 -13.94 -9.01
CA MET A 179 10.50 -14.28 -10.09
C MET A 179 11.21 -14.74 -11.37
N GLY A 180 12.48 -14.37 -11.56
CA GLY A 180 13.24 -14.63 -12.79
C GLY A 180 12.74 -13.86 -14.02
N CYS A 181 11.92 -12.83 -13.82
CA CYS A 181 11.37 -11.95 -14.87
C CYS A 181 11.08 -10.56 -14.29
N SER A 182 10.71 -9.60 -15.14
CA SER A 182 10.31 -8.28 -14.63
C SER A 182 8.95 -8.37 -13.96
N ILE A 183 8.73 -7.59 -12.89
CA ILE A 183 7.38 -7.43 -12.32
C ILE A 183 6.40 -6.93 -13.37
N TYR A 184 6.84 -6.10 -14.31
CA TYR A 184 5.99 -5.52 -15.34
C TYR A 184 5.51 -6.55 -16.38
N ASP A 185 6.14 -7.73 -16.44
CA ASP A 185 5.71 -8.82 -17.32
C ASP A 185 4.49 -9.57 -16.77
N VAL A 186 4.19 -9.43 -15.47
CA VAL A 186 3.12 -10.18 -14.80
C VAL A 186 1.96 -9.30 -14.33
N LEU A 187 2.06 -7.98 -14.50
CA LEU A 187 1.01 -7.03 -14.13
C LEU A 187 0.12 -6.71 -15.34
N PRO A 188 -1.15 -7.17 -15.36
CA PRO A 188 -2.03 -6.97 -16.51
C PRO A 188 -2.28 -5.49 -16.80
N LYS A 189 -2.35 -5.14 -18.10
CA LYS A 189 -2.70 -3.79 -18.60
C LYS A 189 -1.81 -2.66 -18.07
N ILE A 190 -0.62 -2.98 -17.55
CA ILE A 190 0.26 -1.97 -16.96
C ILE A 190 0.71 -0.91 -17.97
N LYS A 191 0.98 -1.32 -19.22
CA LYS A 191 1.38 -0.40 -20.30
C LYS A 191 0.24 0.56 -20.63
N ASP A 192 -0.97 0.04 -20.85
CA ASP A 192 -2.14 0.83 -21.21
C ASP A 192 -2.45 1.88 -20.13
N THR A 193 -2.45 1.47 -18.86
CA THR A 193 -2.73 2.36 -17.73
C THR A 193 -1.61 3.39 -17.53
N THR A 194 -0.35 3.00 -17.72
CA THR A 194 0.81 3.90 -17.58
C THR A 194 0.73 5.09 -18.54
N PHE A 195 0.33 4.84 -19.78
CA PHE A 195 0.20 5.85 -20.83
C PHE A 195 -1.17 6.54 -20.85
N MET A 196 -2.08 6.19 -19.93
CA MET A 196 -3.36 6.88 -19.78
C MET A 196 -3.18 8.28 -19.20
N ASP A 197 -3.92 9.23 -19.76
CA ASP A 197 -4.08 10.57 -19.20
C ASP A 197 -5.06 10.51 -18.03
N ILE A 198 -4.51 10.64 -16.82
CA ILE A 198 -5.27 10.57 -15.58
C ILE A 198 -5.22 11.95 -14.95
N PRO A 199 -6.36 12.63 -14.77
CA PRO A 199 -6.38 13.92 -14.09
C PRO A 199 -5.94 13.73 -12.64
N VAL A 200 -5.24 14.73 -12.10
CA VAL A 200 -4.85 14.72 -10.68
C VAL A 200 -6.12 14.68 -9.85
N TRP A 201 -6.24 13.69 -8.97
CA TRP A 201 -7.34 13.64 -8.04
C TRP A 201 -7.23 14.79 -7.04
N ASN A 202 -8.30 15.59 -6.97
CA ASN A 202 -8.45 16.63 -5.97
C ASN A 202 -9.50 16.15 -4.96
N PRO A 203 -9.17 16.06 -3.65
CA PRO A 203 -10.18 15.76 -2.65
C PRO A 203 -11.30 16.82 -2.69
N PRO A 204 -12.57 16.44 -2.46
CA PRO A 204 -13.61 17.43 -2.24
C PRO A 204 -13.19 18.34 -1.08
N ILE A 205 -13.22 19.65 -1.33
CA ILE A 205 -12.99 20.65 -0.27
C ILE A 205 -14.14 20.49 0.74
N LYS A 206 -13.81 20.19 1.99
CA LYS A 206 -14.76 20.28 3.11
C LYS A 206 -14.95 21.74 3.51
#